data_AF-A0A0C9QZ36-F1
#
_entry.id   AF-A0A0C9QZ36-F1
#
_cell.length_a   1.000
_cell.length_b   1.000
_cell.length_c   1.000
_cell.angle_alpha   90.00
_cell.angle_beta   90.00
_cell.angle_gamma   90.00
#
_symmetry.space_group_name_H-M   'P 1'
#
loop_
_entity.id
_entity.type
_entity.pdbx_description
1 polymer ?
#
loop_
_entity_poly.entity_id
_entity_poly.type
_entity_poly.pdbx_seq_one_letter_code
_entity_poly.pdbx_strand_id
1 'polypeptide(L)'
;MHGYWKMLNLFQIYVSKKWTDLRGKCPEEDRRSKINFNRMFIVSNILLRKAAVSDLYEVFLDTHEKTYQSAIIFLTISAISFFCLLGLINNFIHEWDRDMYKALESMPMILSAVLAWVEGVVLCVSSKKIKGLLKKIQILWTRELKDDIDDNIFVTAERSIFFTAFYAILIFVIGGLYLVVPLVRLVGTFCTTDDDVYTFDFERRLLPIRYPFRVDNILMYITCTAFEVISVFFLIIQYTSGDILFFQSTTILSLLLQVTGKKFAEVTEWDDDNKFNRPLLKKLNDIGKQHSELLK
;
A
#
# COMPACT_ATOMS: atom_id res chain seq x y z
N MET A 1 21.27 -4.17 -17.86
CA MET A 1 20.46 -2.96 -17.55
C MET A 1 19.57 -2.46 -18.71
N HIS A 2 19.99 -2.52 -19.98
CA HIS A 2 19.20 -1.99 -21.12
C HIS A 2 17.85 -2.69 -21.38
N GLY A 3 17.71 -3.98 -21.03
CA GLY A 3 16.47 -4.73 -21.20
C GLY A 3 15.32 -4.31 -20.29
N TYR A 4 15.61 -3.88 -19.05
CA TYR A 4 14.60 -3.46 -18.08
C TYR A 4 13.90 -2.16 -18.50
N TRP A 5 14.64 -1.19 -19.04
CA TRP A 5 14.08 0.07 -19.56
C TRP A 5 13.14 -0.15 -20.75
N LYS A 6 13.47 -1.09 -21.64
CA LYS A 6 12.62 -1.43 -22.78
C LYS A 6 11.33 -2.13 -22.34
N MET A 7 11.41 -3.00 -21.32
CA MET A 7 10.24 -3.67 -20.75
C MET A 7 9.32 -2.68 -20.01
N LEU A 8 9.88 -1.72 -19.26
CA LEU A 8 9.13 -0.63 -18.62
C LEU A 8 8.43 0.27 -19.64
N ASN A 9 9.12 0.68 -20.72
CA ASN A 9 8.51 1.47 -21.79
C ASN A 9 7.38 0.73 -22.51
N LEU A 10 7.59 -0.55 -22.85
CA LEU A 10 6.55 -1.36 -23.50
C LEU A 10 5.34 -1.56 -22.60
N PHE A 11 5.57 -1.75 -21.29
CA PHE A 11 4.50 -1.84 -20.31
C PHE A 11 3.74 -0.50 -20.20
N GLN A 12 4.45 0.62 -20.12
CA GLN A 12 3.85 1.96 -20.07
C GLN A 12 3.00 2.24 -21.32
N ILE A 13 3.49 1.88 -22.51
CA ILE A 13 2.76 2.02 -23.78
C ILE A 13 1.54 1.11 -23.82
N TYR A 14 1.68 -0.17 -23.47
CA TYR A 14 0.58 -1.13 -23.48
C TYR A 14 -0.53 -0.71 -22.54
N VAL A 15 -0.16 -0.27 -21.34
CA VAL A 15 -1.13 0.15 -20.34
C VAL A 15 -1.78 1.48 -20.71
N SER A 16 -1.00 2.44 -21.23
CA SER A 16 -1.54 3.70 -21.78
C SER A 16 -2.56 3.44 -22.89
N LYS A 17 -2.26 2.53 -23.82
CA LYS A 17 -3.14 2.18 -24.94
C LYS A 17 -4.44 1.48 -24.49
N LYS A 18 -4.33 0.51 -23.58
CA LYS A 18 -5.51 -0.16 -23.00
C LYS A 18 -6.38 0.81 -22.21
N TRP A 19 -5.77 1.85 -21.62
CA TRP A 19 -6.46 2.93 -20.94
C TRP A 19 -7.21 3.87 -21.88
N THR A 20 -6.60 4.27 -22.99
CA THR A 20 -7.27 5.11 -24.00
C THR A 20 -8.47 4.40 -24.61
N ASP A 21 -8.36 3.08 -24.82
CA ASP A 21 -9.48 2.25 -25.33
C ASP A 21 -10.65 2.14 -24.34
N LEU A 22 -10.35 2.13 -23.02
CA LEU A 22 -11.38 2.17 -21.98
C LEU A 22 -12.03 3.56 -21.85
N ARG A 23 -11.29 4.64 -22.14
CA ARG A 23 -11.78 6.03 -22.10
C ARG A 23 -12.78 6.34 -23.21
N GLY A 24 -12.60 5.75 -24.40
CA GLY A 24 -13.44 6.03 -25.58
C GLY A 24 -14.87 5.49 -25.53
N LYS A 25 -15.20 4.58 -24.60
CA LYS A 25 -16.50 3.87 -24.59
C LYS A 25 -17.52 4.38 -23.57
N CYS A 26 -17.19 5.39 -22.76
CA CYS A 26 -18.07 5.83 -21.68
C CYS A 26 -18.61 7.25 -21.92
N PRO A 27 -19.94 7.45 -22.02
CA PRO A 27 -20.53 8.79 -22.15
C PRO A 27 -20.13 9.69 -20.96
N GLU A 28 -19.92 10.99 -21.23
CA GLU A 28 -19.33 11.96 -20.28
C GLU A 28 -20.17 12.19 -19.02
N GLU A 29 -21.50 12.19 -19.14
CA GLU A 29 -22.43 12.38 -18.02
C GLU A 29 -22.35 11.23 -16.99
N ASP A 30 -22.06 10.02 -17.47
CA ASP A 30 -21.82 8.84 -16.64
C ASP A 30 -20.39 8.79 -16.07
N ARG A 31 -19.49 9.66 -16.55
CA ARG A 31 -18.07 9.68 -16.16
C ARG A 31 -17.84 10.41 -14.82
N ARG A 32 -18.60 11.49 -14.56
CA ARG A 32 -18.53 12.25 -13.29
C ARG A 32 -19.17 11.49 -12.12
N SER A 33 -20.25 10.76 -12.35
CA SER A 33 -20.84 9.84 -11.35
C SER A 33 -19.91 8.66 -11.01
N LYS A 34 -19.01 8.28 -11.95
CA LYS A 34 -18.13 7.11 -11.86
C LYS A 34 -16.81 7.32 -11.12
N ILE A 35 -16.37 8.55 -10.83
CA ILE A 35 -15.21 8.80 -9.95
C ILE A 35 -15.72 9.04 -8.53
N ASN A 36 -16.42 8.02 -8.02
CA ASN A 36 -16.81 7.95 -6.62
C ASN A 36 -15.54 7.80 -5.76
N PHE A 37 -15.53 8.42 -4.58
CA PHE A 37 -14.48 8.27 -3.57
C PHE A 37 -14.04 6.80 -3.39
N ASN A 38 -15.00 5.88 -3.37
CA ASN A 38 -14.73 4.45 -3.25
C ASN A 38 -13.86 3.88 -4.39
N ARG A 39 -14.00 4.41 -5.61
CA ARG A 39 -13.18 4.00 -6.75
C ARG A 39 -11.74 4.47 -6.60
N MET A 40 -11.52 5.64 -6.01
CA MET A 40 -10.16 6.11 -5.74
C MET A 40 -9.41 5.17 -4.81
N PHE A 41 -10.09 4.64 -3.80
CA PHE A 41 -9.50 3.75 -2.80
C PHE A 41 -9.64 2.26 -3.12
N ILE A 42 -10.01 1.87 -4.35
CA ILE A 42 -10.28 0.45 -4.66
C ILE A 42 -9.08 -0.47 -4.36
N VAL A 43 -7.86 0.00 -4.65
CA VAL A 43 -6.61 -0.75 -4.40
C VAL A 43 -6.34 -0.86 -2.90
N SER A 44 -6.37 0.26 -2.17
CA SER A 44 -6.28 0.27 -0.70
C SER A 44 -7.30 -0.66 -0.08
N ASN A 45 -8.55 -0.64 -0.56
CA ASN A 45 -9.63 -1.42 -0.01
C ASN A 45 -9.38 -2.94 -0.15
N ILE A 46 -8.91 -3.37 -1.32
CA ILE A 46 -8.52 -4.78 -1.55
C ILE A 46 -7.37 -5.19 -0.61
N LEU A 47 -6.35 -4.33 -0.47
CA LEU A 47 -5.18 -4.62 0.35
C LEU A 47 -5.50 -4.64 1.84
N LEU A 48 -6.25 -3.66 2.34
CA LEU A 48 -6.72 -3.60 3.73
C LEU A 48 -7.58 -4.81 4.10
N ARG A 49 -8.42 -5.28 3.17
CA ARG A 49 -9.20 -6.51 3.36
C ARG A 49 -8.28 -7.74 3.47
N LYS A 50 -7.25 -7.83 2.62
CA LYS A 50 -6.26 -8.91 2.68
C LYS A 50 -5.36 -8.82 3.92
N ALA A 51 -5.12 -7.62 4.42
CA ALA A 51 -4.40 -7.36 5.66
C ALA A 51 -5.22 -7.71 6.92
N ALA A 52 -6.48 -8.15 6.77
CA ALA A 52 -7.42 -8.38 7.88
C ALA A 52 -7.71 -7.13 8.75
N VAL A 53 -7.56 -5.92 8.19
CA VAL A 53 -7.89 -4.66 8.87
C VAL A 53 -9.31 -4.23 8.47
N SER A 54 -10.31 -5.02 8.87
CA SER A 54 -11.70 -4.83 8.44
C SER A 54 -12.32 -3.51 8.92
N ASP A 55 -11.82 -2.91 9.99
CA ASP A 55 -12.40 -1.68 10.55
C ASP A 55 -12.34 -0.49 9.57
N LEU A 56 -11.29 -0.45 8.75
CA LEU A 56 -11.11 0.55 7.70
C LEU A 56 -11.97 0.24 6.47
N TYR A 57 -12.27 -1.04 6.24
CA TYR A 57 -13.09 -1.53 5.14
C TYR A 57 -14.54 -0.98 5.20
N GLU A 58 -15.08 -0.81 6.41
CA GLU A 58 -16.42 -0.24 6.63
C GLU A 58 -16.58 1.22 6.15
N VAL A 59 -15.51 1.94 5.83
CA VAL A 59 -15.64 3.27 5.19
C VAL A 59 -16.08 3.14 3.74
N PHE A 60 -15.64 2.07 3.08
CA PHE A 60 -15.82 1.88 1.64
C PHE A 60 -17.07 1.06 1.30
N LEU A 61 -17.59 0.31 2.27
CA LEU A 61 -18.79 -0.51 2.14
C LEU A 61 -19.68 -0.38 3.38
N ASP A 62 -20.98 -0.20 3.16
CA ASP A 62 -22.01 -0.06 4.21
C ASP A 62 -22.34 -1.40 4.92
N THR A 63 -21.48 -2.42 4.79
CA THR A 63 -21.65 -3.74 5.40
C THR A 63 -20.94 -3.82 6.74
N HIS A 64 -21.71 -4.05 7.80
CA HIS A 64 -21.21 -4.44 9.12
C HIS A 64 -20.75 -5.90 9.09
N GLU A 65 -19.50 -6.14 8.70
CA GLU A 65 -18.84 -7.43 8.92
C GLU A 65 -18.38 -7.53 10.39
N LYS A 66 -18.26 -8.75 10.94
CA LYS A 66 -17.93 -8.94 12.36
C LYS A 66 -16.49 -8.51 12.69
N THR A 67 -16.31 -7.24 13.05
CA THR A 67 -15.05 -6.58 13.49
C THR A 67 -14.17 -7.40 14.43
N TYR A 68 -14.77 -8.23 15.30
CA TYR A 68 -14.00 -9.00 16.28
C TYR A 68 -13.17 -10.14 15.65
N GLN A 69 -13.68 -10.79 14.60
CA GLN A 69 -13.00 -11.95 14.00
C GLN A 69 -11.76 -11.54 13.22
N SER A 70 -11.84 -10.46 12.45
CA SER A 70 -10.72 -9.88 11.71
C SER A 70 -9.60 -9.38 12.63
N ALA A 71 -9.96 -8.74 13.76
CA ALA A 71 -8.99 -8.29 14.74
C ALA A 71 -8.20 -9.45 15.35
N ILE A 72 -8.85 -10.57 15.69
CA ILE A 72 -8.16 -11.77 16.18
C ILE A 72 -7.21 -12.34 15.11
N ILE A 73 -7.69 -12.44 13.87
CA ILE A 73 -6.87 -12.94 12.75
C ILE A 73 -5.64 -12.06 12.56
N PHE A 74 -5.82 -10.72 12.54
CA PHE A 74 -4.72 -9.77 12.44
C PHE A 74 -3.72 -9.92 13.59
N LEU A 75 -4.18 -9.96 14.84
CA LEU A 75 -3.31 -10.10 16.01
C LEU A 75 -2.51 -11.42 15.97
N THR A 76 -3.15 -12.50 15.54
CA THR A 76 -2.50 -13.81 15.42
C THR A 76 -1.40 -13.80 14.36
N ILE A 77 -1.69 -13.29 13.16
CA ILE A 77 -0.70 -13.22 12.07
C ILE A 77 0.40 -12.20 12.38
N SER A 78 0.07 -11.10 13.04
CA SER A 78 1.04 -10.09 13.48
C SER A 78 1.99 -10.65 14.55
N ALA A 79 1.47 -11.42 15.52
CA ALA A 79 2.30 -12.10 16.51
C ALA A 79 3.25 -13.12 15.86
N ILE A 80 2.74 -13.91 14.92
CA ILE A 80 3.55 -14.83 14.10
C ILE A 80 4.69 -14.08 13.39
N SER A 81 4.37 -12.97 12.73
CA SER A 81 5.35 -12.16 12.00
C SER A 81 6.37 -11.52 12.93
N PHE A 82 5.96 -11.14 14.14
CA PHE A 82 6.85 -10.65 15.19
C PHE A 82 7.87 -11.73 15.62
N PHE A 83 7.45 -12.99 15.76
CA PHE A 83 8.39 -14.07 16.04
C PHE A 83 9.39 -14.30 14.90
N CYS A 84 8.96 -14.17 13.64
CA CYS A 84 9.88 -14.20 12.49
C CYS A 84 10.92 -13.07 12.57
N LEU A 85 10.49 -11.86 12.91
CA LEU A 85 11.38 -10.70 13.08
C LEU A 85 12.41 -10.94 14.19
N LEU A 86 11.99 -11.47 15.34
CA LEU A 86 12.92 -11.83 16.41
C LEU A 86 13.94 -12.87 15.94
N GLY A 87 13.51 -13.86 15.17
CA GLY A 87 14.40 -14.86 14.58
C GLY A 87 15.41 -14.27 13.58
N LEU A 88 14.99 -13.29 12.77
CA LEU A 88 15.88 -12.55 11.88
C LEU A 88 16.90 -11.70 12.65
N ILE A 89 16.45 -10.96 13.67
CA ILE A 89 17.33 -10.13 14.52
C ILE A 89 18.33 -11.00 15.26
N ASN A 90 17.89 -12.14 15.81
CA ASN A 90 18.78 -13.08 16.48
C ASN A 90 19.84 -13.65 15.53
N ASN A 91 19.45 -13.98 14.29
CA ASN A 91 20.41 -14.42 13.29
C ASN A 91 21.39 -13.30 12.91
N PHE A 92 20.93 -12.06 12.78
CA PHE A 92 21.79 -10.91 12.53
C PHE A 92 22.82 -10.70 13.64
N ILE A 93 22.42 -10.77 14.91
CA ILE A 93 23.33 -10.66 16.05
C ILE A 93 24.38 -11.78 15.98
N HIS A 94 23.96 -13.00 15.67
CA HIS A 94 24.89 -14.13 15.53
C HIS A 94 25.88 -13.96 14.37
N GLU A 95 25.40 -13.53 13.20
CA GLU A 95 26.26 -13.29 12.04
C GLU A 95 27.12 -12.05 12.21
N TRP A 96 26.72 -11.06 13.01
CA TRP A 96 27.54 -9.87 13.29
C TRP A 96 28.88 -10.26 13.92
N ASP A 97 28.85 -11.21 14.86
CA ASP A 97 30.06 -11.71 15.53
C ASP A 97 30.90 -12.62 14.63
N ARG A 98 30.29 -13.29 13.64
CA ARG A 98 30.95 -14.29 12.79
C ARG A 98 31.46 -13.74 11.46
N ASP A 99 30.62 -12.98 10.76
CA ASP A 99 30.83 -12.42 9.43
C ASP A 99 30.01 -11.13 9.25
N MET A 100 30.62 -10.02 9.65
CA MET A 100 30.00 -8.69 9.60
C MET A 100 29.48 -8.33 8.20
N TYR A 101 30.11 -8.81 7.12
CA TYR A 101 29.68 -8.50 5.76
C TYR A 101 28.31 -9.13 5.45
N LYS A 102 28.10 -10.39 5.84
CA LYS A 102 26.79 -11.05 5.72
C LYS A 102 25.74 -10.39 6.60
N ALA A 103 26.11 -9.99 7.81
CA ALA A 103 25.20 -9.26 8.69
C ALA A 103 24.74 -7.95 8.03
N LEU A 104 25.68 -7.15 7.50
CA LEU A 104 25.39 -5.91 6.78
C LEU A 104 24.52 -6.14 5.52
N GLU A 105 24.72 -7.24 4.79
CA GLU A 105 23.88 -7.59 3.64
C GLU A 105 22.42 -7.87 4.06
N SER A 106 22.20 -8.45 5.24
CA SER A 106 20.86 -8.75 5.78
C SER A 106 20.16 -7.55 6.45
N MET A 107 20.90 -6.50 6.80
CA MET A 107 20.37 -5.34 7.53
C MET A 107 19.20 -4.63 6.82
N PRO A 108 19.23 -4.35 5.49
CA PRO A 108 18.11 -3.70 4.82
C PRO A 108 16.81 -4.52 4.87
N MET A 109 16.93 -5.85 4.82
CA MET A 109 15.79 -6.76 4.92
C MET A 109 15.15 -6.66 6.30
N ILE A 110 15.96 -6.67 7.37
CA ILE A 110 15.47 -6.56 8.75
C ILE A 110 14.80 -5.20 8.98
N LEU A 111 15.43 -4.11 8.53
CA LEU A 111 14.86 -2.77 8.65
C LEU A 111 13.52 -2.67 7.89
N SER A 112 13.46 -3.19 6.66
CA SER A 112 12.22 -3.18 5.87
C SER A 112 11.12 -3.99 6.54
N ALA A 113 11.46 -5.15 7.10
CA ALA A 113 10.51 -6.02 7.79
C ALA A 113 10.01 -5.39 9.11
N VAL A 114 10.88 -4.72 9.87
CA VAL A 114 10.50 -3.96 11.07
C VAL A 114 9.59 -2.79 10.71
N LEU A 115 9.92 -2.01 9.67
CA LEU A 115 9.09 -0.90 9.19
C LEU A 115 7.70 -1.39 8.76
N ALA A 116 7.64 -2.43 7.93
CA ALA A 116 6.38 -3.03 7.48
C ALA A 116 5.49 -3.48 8.65
N TRP A 117 6.10 -4.12 9.66
CA TRP A 117 5.38 -4.59 10.84
C TRP A 117 4.88 -3.42 11.72
N VAL A 118 5.74 -2.43 11.99
CA VAL A 118 5.36 -1.24 12.76
C VAL A 118 4.24 -0.49 12.06
N GLU A 119 4.34 -0.30 10.75
CA GLU A 119 3.31 0.35 9.95
C GLU A 119 1.97 -0.40 10.04
N GLY A 120 1.98 -1.72 9.90
CA GLY A 120 0.79 -2.55 10.07
C GLY A 120 0.16 -2.42 11.45
N VAL A 121 0.97 -2.41 12.51
CA VAL A 121 0.50 -2.20 13.90
C VAL A 121 -0.08 -0.80 14.08
N VAL A 122 0.60 0.23 13.59
CA VAL A 122 0.13 1.63 13.66
C VAL A 122 -1.19 1.79 12.92
N LEU A 123 -1.32 1.20 11.73
CA LEU A 123 -2.53 1.20 10.91
C LEU A 123 -3.70 0.52 11.65
N CYS A 124 -3.44 -0.60 12.32
CA CYS A 124 -4.45 -1.31 13.11
C CYS A 124 -4.87 -0.52 14.36
N VAL A 125 -3.91 0.00 15.14
CA VAL A 125 -4.19 0.76 16.37
C VAL A 125 -4.89 2.09 16.05
N SER A 126 -4.49 2.73 14.96
CA SER A 126 -5.04 4.03 14.53
C SER A 126 -6.25 3.90 13.60
N SER A 127 -6.76 2.68 13.37
CA SER A 127 -7.82 2.40 12.40
C SER A 127 -9.04 3.31 12.60
N LYS A 128 -9.48 3.52 13.85
CA LYS A 128 -10.61 4.40 14.19
C LYS A 128 -10.37 5.86 13.81
N LYS A 129 -9.16 6.37 14.03
CA LYS A 129 -8.78 7.75 13.70
C LYS A 129 -8.70 7.93 12.19
N ILE A 130 -8.02 7.00 11.51
CA ILE A 130 -7.88 6.99 10.05
C ILE A 130 -9.25 6.88 9.38
N LYS A 131 -10.13 6.03 9.90
CA LYS A 131 -11.54 5.92 9.48
C LYS A 131 -12.28 7.24 9.59
N GLY A 132 -12.15 7.95 10.72
CA GLY A 132 -12.73 9.27 10.91
C GLY A 132 -12.21 10.28 9.89
N LEU A 133 -10.91 10.27 9.63
CA LEU A 133 -10.28 11.13 8.61
C LEU A 133 -10.80 10.81 7.21
N LEU A 134 -10.82 9.54 6.81
CA LEU A 134 -11.30 9.13 5.49
C LEU A 134 -12.77 9.51 5.28
N LYS A 135 -13.63 9.36 6.29
CA LYS A 135 -15.03 9.83 6.22
C LYS A 135 -15.13 11.34 6.03
N LYS A 136 -14.31 12.13 6.74
CA LYS A 136 -14.25 13.59 6.54
C LYS A 136 -13.84 13.93 5.10
N ILE A 137 -12.77 13.30 4.60
CA ILE A 137 -12.29 13.51 3.22
C ILE A 137 -13.37 13.10 2.21
N GLN A 138 -14.08 11.99 2.44
CA GLN A 138 -15.17 11.53 1.59
C GLN A 138 -16.31 12.55 1.50
N ILE A 139 -16.75 13.09 2.64
CA ILE A 139 -17.81 14.09 2.70
C ILE A 139 -17.40 15.35 1.95
N LEU A 140 -16.17 15.83 2.17
CA LEU A 140 -15.63 17.00 1.49
C LEU A 140 -15.52 16.77 -0.02
N TRP A 141 -14.94 15.64 -0.44
CA TRP A 141 -14.83 15.27 -1.84
C TRP A 141 -16.20 15.22 -2.53
N THR A 142 -17.20 14.62 -1.88
CA THR A 142 -18.57 14.52 -2.42
C THR A 142 -19.25 15.88 -2.50
N ARG A 143 -18.97 16.78 -1.56
CA ARG A 143 -19.48 18.15 -1.60
C ARG A 143 -18.87 18.92 -2.76
N GLU A 144 -17.55 18.88 -2.90
CA GLU A 144 -16.86 19.58 -3.99
C GLU A 144 -17.27 19.04 -5.36
N LEU A 145 -17.51 17.73 -5.49
CA LEU A 145 -17.93 17.13 -6.77
C LEU A 145 -19.26 17.69 -7.31
N LYS A 146 -20.12 18.23 -6.43
CA LYS A 146 -21.41 18.82 -6.83
C LYS A 146 -21.26 20.21 -7.45
N ASP A 147 -20.15 20.90 -7.19
CA ASP A 147 -19.92 22.29 -7.58
C ASP A 147 -19.22 22.44 -8.94
N ASP A 148 -19.40 21.47 -9.86
CA ASP A 148 -18.83 21.46 -11.22
C ASP A 148 -17.29 21.66 -11.26
N ILE A 149 -16.56 20.62 -10.87
CA ILE A 149 -15.08 20.64 -10.83
C ILE A 149 -14.48 20.59 -12.24
N ASP A 150 -13.40 21.36 -12.45
CA ASP A 150 -12.51 21.31 -13.63
C ASP A 150 -12.06 19.87 -14.00
N ASP A 151 -12.21 19.53 -15.29
CA ASP A 151 -11.81 18.24 -15.88
C ASP A 151 -10.34 17.86 -15.60
N ASN A 152 -9.44 18.83 -15.47
CA ASN A 152 -8.03 18.56 -15.19
C ASN A 152 -7.81 17.89 -13.81
N ILE A 153 -8.66 18.21 -12.83
CA ILE A 153 -8.61 17.60 -11.49
C ILE A 153 -9.07 16.14 -11.56
N PHE A 154 -10.08 15.86 -12.38
CA PHE A 154 -10.53 14.48 -12.63
C PHE A 154 -9.46 13.64 -13.32
N VAL A 155 -8.79 14.18 -14.34
CA VAL A 155 -7.68 13.50 -15.03
C VAL A 155 -6.53 13.20 -14.06
N THR A 156 -6.24 14.12 -13.14
CA THR A 156 -5.19 13.93 -12.12
C THR A 156 -5.57 12.84 -11.12
N ALA A 157 -6.81 12.82 -10.65
CA ALA A 157 -7.29 11.78 -9.75
C ALA A 157 -7.26 10.38 -10.40
N GLU A 158 -7.68 10.29 -11.65
CA GLU A 158 -7.65 9.05 -12.44
C GLU A 158 -6.23 8.51 -12.62
N ARG A 159 -5.27 9.41 -12.90
CA ARG A 159 -3.85 9.08 -12.98
C ARG A 159 -3.29 8.57 -11.65
N SER A 160 -3.75 9.11 -10.52
CA SER A 160 -3.33 8.65 -9.19
C SER A 160 -3.78 7.21 -8.92
N ILE A 161 -5.03 6.85 -9.24
CA ILE A 161 -5.53 5.46 -9.12
C ILE A 161 -4.67 4.50 -9.94
N PHE A 162 -4.33 4.91 -11.16
CA PHE A 162 -3.49 4.11 -12.03
C PHE A 162 -2.09 3.89 -11.42
N PHE A 163 -1.50 4.97 -10.90
CA PHE A 163 -0.19 4.91 -10.26
C PHE A 163 -0.19 3.99 -9.04
N THR A 164 -1.24 4.02 -8.20
CA THR A 164 -1.29 3.13 -7.04
C THR A 164 -1.49 1.67 -7.41
N ALA A 165 -2.29 1.37 -8.43
CA ALA A 165 -2.42 0.01 -8.94
C ALA A 165 -1.09 -0.51 -9.49
N PHE A 166 -0.36 0.33 -10.24
CA PHE A 166 0.95 -0.01 -10.77
C PHE A 166 1.98 -0.22 -9.64
N TYR A 167 2.02 0.66 -8.65
CA TYR A 167 2.89 0.55 -7.49
C TYR A 167 2.64 -0.76 -6.73
N ALA A 168 1.38 -1.09 -6.45
CA ALA A 168 1.02 -2.35 -5.81
C ALA A 168 1.56 -3.55 -6.60
N ILE A 169 1.27 -3.62 -7.92
CA ILE A 169 1.73 -4.71 -8.78
C ILE A 169 3.24 -4.82 -8.76
N LEU A 170 3.96 -3.69 -8.85
CA LEU A 170 5.41 -3.66 -8.82
C LEU A 170 5.97 -4.26 -7.53
N ILE A 171 5.43 -3.86 -6.36
CA ILE A 171 5.85 -4.39 -5.06
C ILE A 171 5.57 -5.89 -4.97
N PHE A 172 4.40 -6.37 -5.43
CA PHE A 172 4.11 -7.81 -5.46
C PHE A 172 5.00 -8.59 -6.42
N VAL A 173 5.37 -8.02 -7.57
CA VAL A 173 6.30 -8.65 -8.52
C VAL A 173 7.70 -8.74 -7.92
N ILE A 174 8.19 -7.67 -7.29
CA ILE A 174 9.49 -7.66 -6.61
C ILE A 174 9.50 -8.67 -5.46
N GLY A 175 8.46 -8.66 -4.63
CA GLY A 175 8.29 -9.65 -3.56
C GLY A 175 8.20 -11.08 -4.08
N GLY A 176 7.46 -11.31 -5.17
CA GLY A 176 7.36 -12.61 -5.82
C GLY A 176 8.70 -13.09 -6.38
N LEU A 177 9.47 -12.22 -7.04
CA LEU A 177 10.81 -12.54 -7.52
C LEU A 177 11.74 -12.93 -6.36
N TYR A 178 11.64 -12.23 -5.23
CA TYR A 178 12.38 -12.59 -4.02
C TYR A 178 12.04 -14.01 -3.52
N LEU A 179 10.78 -14.41 -3.60
CA LEU A 179 10.31 -15.75 -3.22
C LEU A 179 10.70 -16.85 -4.22
N VAL A 180 10.90 -16.52 -5.50
CA VAL A 180 11.30 -17.49 -6.54
C VAL A 180 12.75 -17.94 -6.37
N VAL A 181 13.64 -17.06 -5.88
CA VAL A 181 15.08 -17.38 -5.70
C VAL A 181 15.31 -18.67 -4.89
N PRO A 182 14.74 -18.86 -3.69
CA PRO A 182 14.94 -20.12 -2.95
C PRO A 182 14.25 -21.31 -3.60
N LEU A 183 13.12 -21.14 -4.30
CA LEU A 183 12.46 -22.24 -5.02
C LEU A 183 13.34 -22.76 -6.17
N VAL A 184 13.95 -21.86 -6.93
CA VAL A 184 14.89 -22.24 -8.00
C VAL A 184 16.10 -22.95 -7.43
N ARG A 185 16.63 -22.48 -6.29
CA ARG A 185 17.73 -23.16 -5.59
C ARG A 185 17.33 -24.56 -5.12
N LEU A 186 16.14 -24.71 -4.55
CA LEU A 186 15.62 -25.99 -4.09
C LEU A 186 15.45 -26.98 -5.24
N VAL A 187 14.81 -26.57 -6.33
CA VAL A 187 14.66 -27.40 -7.55
C VAL A 187 16.03 -27.74 -8.14
N GLY A 188 16.96 -26.79 -8.18
CA GLY A 188 18.34 -27.01 -8.63
C GLY A 188 19.01 -28.14 -7.84
N THR A 189 18.95 -28.10 -6.51
CA THR A 189 19.49 -29.18 -5.65
C THR A 189 18.86 -30.53 -5.97
N PHE A 190 17.54 -30.60 -6.18
CA PHE A 190 16.87 -31.86 -6.55
C PHE A 190 17.29 -32.38 -7.94
N CYS A 191 17.59 -31.49 -8.90
CA CYS A 191 17.95 -31.88 -10.27
C CYS A 191 19.43 -32.22 -10.46
N THR A 192 20.34 -31.70 -9.63
CA THR A 192 21.80 -31.87 -9.80
C THR A 192 22.44 -32.88 -8.85
N THR A 193 21.65 -33.58 -8.03
CA THR A 193 22.20 -34.55 -7.07
C THR A 193 22.31 -35.92 -7.73
N ASP A 194 23.55 -36.34 -8.02
CA ASP A 194 23.87 -37.73 -8.36
C ASP A 194 23.58 -38.66 -7.16
N ASP A 195 23.15 -39.88 -7.46
CA ASP A 195 22.46 -40.82 -6.54
C ASP A 195 23.24 -41.24 -5.26
N ASP A 196 24.52 -40.92 -5.11
CA ASP A 196 25.37 -41.55 -4.09
C ASP A 196 25.66 -40.72 -2.81
N VAL A 197 25.31 -39.42 -2.73
CA VAL A 197 25.46 -38.63 -1.49
C VAL A 197 24.27 -37.69 -1.28
N TYR A 198 23.22 -38.19 -0.63
CA TYR A 198 22.04 -37.40 -0.27
C TYR A 198 22.31 -36.51 0.96
N THR A 199 23.03 -35.40 0.79
CA THR A 199 23.16 -34.36 1.84
C THR A 199 22.39 -33.10 1.43
N PHE A 200 21.09 -33.08 1.75
CA PHE A 200 20.28 -31.87 1.61
C PHE A 200 20.73 -30.82 2.64
N ASP A 201 21.15 -29.65 2.16
CA ASP A 201 21.58 -28.54 3.01
C ASP A 201 20.37 -27.78 3.58
N PHE A 202 19.89 -28.22 4.75
CA PHE A 202 18.79 -27.60 5.49
C PHE A 202 19.13 -26.20 6.04
N GLU A 203 20.36 -25.72 5.89
CA GLU A 203 20.78 -24.37 6.29
C GLU A 203 20.39 -23.31 5.24
N ARG A 204 20.15 -23.71 3.99
CA ARG A 204 19.69 -22.79 2.92
C ARG A 204 18.18 -22.57 2.98
N ARG A 205 17.76 -21.41 3.49
CA ARG A 205 16.34 -21.01 3.67
C ARG A 205 16.00 -19.74 2.90
N LEU A 206 14.69 -19.42 2.82
CA LEU A 206 14.19 -18.21 2.18
C LEU A 206 14.57 -16.98 3.01
N LEU A 207 14.33 -17.05 4.32
CA LEU A 207 14.80 -16.07 5.28
C LEU A 207 15.93 -16.69 6.11
N PRO A 208 17.00 -15.94 6.42
CA PRO A 208 18.07 -16.42 7.30
C PRO A 208 17.59 -16.39 8.76
N ILE A 209 16.52 -17.13 9.08
CA ILE A 209 15.95 -17.22 10.42
C ILE A 209 16.64 -18.36 11.17
N ARG A 210 17.18 -18.03 12.35
CA ARG A 210 17.68 -19.02 13.29
C ARG A 210 16.57 -19.46 14.23
N TYR A 211 16.05 -20.66 14.02
CA TYR A 211 15.04 -21.26 14.89
C TYR A 211 15.67 -21.84 16.16
N PRO A 212 14.92 -21.90 17.29
CA PRO A 212 15.40 -22.48 18.54
C PRO A 212 15.48 -24.02 18.52
N PHE A 213 15.14 -24.64 17.40
CA PHE A 213 15.13 -26.08 17.19
C PHE A 213 15.93 -26.44 15.94
N ARG A 214 16.44 -27.67 15.89
CA ARG A 214 17.14 -28.20 14.72
C ARG A 214 16.12 -28.61 13.65
N VAL A 215 16.39 -28.25 12.40
CA VAL A 215 15.60 -28.70 11.25
C VAL A 215 16.39 -29.81 10.57
N ASP A 216 16.00 -31.05 10.86
CA ASP A 216 16.65 -32.28 10.41
C ASP A 216 15.76 -33.07 9.42
N ASN A 217 14.48 -32.73 9.34
CA ASN A 217 13.48 -33.42 8.55
C ASN A 217 12.93 -32.56 7.41
N ILE A 218 12.66 -33.17 6.26
CA ILE A 218 12.09 -32.51 5.07
C ILE A 218 10.74 -31.85 5.40
N LEU A 219 9.86 -32.53 6.15
CA LEU A 219 8.55 -31.98 6.55
C LEU A 219 8.71 -30.71 7.40
N MET A 220 9.70 -30.69 8.28
CA MET A 220 9.99 -29.56 9.14
C MET A 220 10.53 -28.38 8.33
N TYR A 221 11.42 -28.66 7.37
CA TYR A 221 11.91 -27.67 6.42
C TYR A 221 10.79 -27.05 5.57
N ILE A 222 9.90 -27.87 5.01
CA ILE A 222 8.73 -27.41 4.24
C ILE A 222 7.83 -26.53 5.11
N THR A 223 7.58 -26.94 6.36
CA THR A 223 6.75 -26.17 7.30
C THR A 223 7.37 -24.83 7.66
N CYS A 224 8.67 -24.79 7.98
CA CYS A 224 9.39 -23.53 8.21
C CYS A 224 9.37 -22.63 6.98
N THR A 225 9.60 -23.19 5.79
CA THR A 225 9.58 -22.44 4.53
C THR A 225 8.20 -21.85 4.24
N ALA A 226 7.13 -22.65 4.40
CA ALA A 226 5.76 -22.18 4.23
C ALA A 226 5.42 -21.05 5.21
N PHE A 227 5.88 -21.19 6.45
CA PHE A 227 5.73 -20.17 7.48
C PHE A 227 6.47 -18.86 7.12
N GLU A 228 7.73 -18.94 6.70
CA GLU A 228 8.52 -17.81 6.21
C GLU A 228 7.81 -17.09 5.05
N VAL A 229 7.32 -17.85 4.06
CA VAL A 229 6.58 -17.32 2.90
C VAL A 229 5.32 -16.56 3.35
N ILE A 230 4.52 -17.14 4.25
CA ILE A 230 3.30 -16.50 4.76
C ILE A 230 3.65 -15.18 5.47
N SER A 231 4.69 -15.16 6.30
CA SER A 231 5.13 -13.94 6.99
C SER A 231 5.63 -12.87 6.00
N VAL A 232 6.40 -13.24 4.99
CA VAL A 232 6.85 -12.29 3.96
C VAL A 232 5.67 -11.69 3.21
N PHE A 233 4.72 -12.52 2.77
CA PHE A 233 3.51 -12.02 2.11
C PHE A 233 2.71 -11.08 3.00
N PHE A 234 2.57 -11.42 4.29
CA PHE A 234 1.86 -10.58 5.23
C PHE A 234 2.54 -9.22 5.41
N LEU A 235 3.86 -9.18 5.58
CA LEU A 235 4.63 -7.94 5.71
C LEU A 235 4.52 -7.09 4.43
N ILE A 236 4.62 -7.70 3.24
CA ILE A 236 4.41 -7.01 1.96
C ILE A 236 3.02 -6.37 1.90
N ILE A 237 1.98 -7.12 2.29
CA ILE A 237 0.61 -6.61 2.29
C ILE A 237 0.47 -5.44 3.28
N GLN A 238 1.01 -5.55 4.49
CA GLN A 238 0.93 -4.49 5.50
C GLN A 238 1.61 -3.21 5.02
N TYR A 239 2.86 -3.33 4.57
CA TYR A 239 3.64 -2.22 4.03
C TYR A 239 2.91 -1.54 2.86
N THR A 240 2.51 -2.32 1.86
CA THR A 240 1.85 -1.79 0.66
C THR A 240 0.48 -1.16 0.99
N SER A 241 -0.23 -1.67 2.01
CA SER A 241 -1.52 -1.13 2.42
C SER A 241 -1.40 0.26 3.02
N GLY A 242 -0.43 0.46 3.92
CA GLY A 242 -0.25 1.75 4.58
C GLY A 242 0.28 2.81 3.62
N ASP A 243 1.30 2.49 2.81
CA ASP A 243 1.85 3.36 1.77
C ASP A 243 0.78 3.83 0.78
N ILE A 244 -0.01 2.90 0.23
CA ILE A 244 -1.03 3.25 -0.76
C ILE A 244 -2.16 4.05 -0.11
N LEU A 245 -2.58 3.71 1.11
CA LEU A 245 -3.60 4.47 1.81
C LEU A 245 -3.15 5.90 2.07
N PHE A 246 -1.90 6.07 2.50
CA PHE A 246 -1.28 7.38 2.71
C PHE A 246 -1.18 8.17 1.41
N PHE A 247 -0.66 7.56 0.35
CA PHE A 247 -0.52 8.20 -0.96
C PHE A 247 -1.88 8.63 -1.55
N GLN A 248 -2.91 7.80 -1.45
CA GLN A 248 -4.25 8.14 -1.95
C GLN A 248 -4.90 9.25 -1.12
N SER A 249 -4.77 9.18 0.21
CA SER A 249 -5.31 10.21 1.11
C SER A 249 -4.66 11.57 0.87
N THR A 250 -3.34 11.60 0.74
CA THR A 250 -2.58 12.84 0.46
C THR A 250 -2.86 13.39 -0.94
N THR A 251 -3.01 12.52 -1.95
CA THR A 251 -3.43 12.94 -3.29
C THR A 251 -4.79 13.64 -3.24
N ILE A 252 -5.80 13.02 -2.62
CA ILE A 252 -7.16 13.60 -2.57
C ILE A 252 -7.16 14.90 -1.77
N LEU A 253 -6.42 14.94 -0.65
CA LEU A 253 -6.27 16.17 0.11
C LEU A 253 -5.61 17.27 -0.73
N SER A 254 -4.57 16.96 -1.50
CA SER A 254 -3.94 17.92 -2.41
C SER A 254 -4.90 18.42 -3.48
N LEU A 255 -5.72 17.55 -4.06
CA LEU A 255 -6.75 17.94 -5.02
C LEU A 255 -7.82 18.84 -4.39
N LEU A 256 -8.28 18.51 -3.18
CA LEU A 256 -9.22 19.34 -2.43
C LEU A 256 -8.64 20.75 -2.18
N LEU A 257 -7.37 20.83 -1.77
CA LEU A 257 -6.68 22.11 -1.57
C LEU A 257 -6.56 22.90 -2.88
N GLN A 258 -6.29 22.24 -4.01
CA GLN A 258 -6.25 22.90 -5.33
C GLN A 258 -7.61 23.44 -5.74
N VAL A 259 -8.70 22.69 -5.54
CA VAL A 259 -10.07 23.16 -5.79
C VAL A 259 -10.36 24.41 -4.96
N THR A 260 -10.05 24.36 -3.67
CA THR A 260 -10.28 25.50 -2.77
C THR A 260 -9.44 26.72 -3.16
N GLY A 261 -8.17 26.51 -3.53
CA GLY A 261 -7.28 27.57 -3.99
C GLY A 261 -7.80 28.26 -5.27
N LYS A 262 -8.32 27.50 -6.23
CA LYS A 262 -8.95 28.05 -7.44
C LYS A 262 -10.20 28.87 -7.11
N LYS A 263 -11.09 28.32 -6.27
CA LYS A 263 -12.29 29.05 -5.79
C LYS A 263 -11.92 30.35 -5.09
N PHE A 264 -10.82 30.38 -4.35
CA PHE A 264 -10.31 31.60 -3.72
C PHE A 264 -9.81 32.60 -4.76
N ALA A 265 -9.02 32.16 -5.74
CA ALA A 265 -8.48 33.01 -6.81
C ALA A 265 -9.59 33.67 -7.64
N GLU A 266 -10.60 32.88 -8.06
CA GLU A 266 -11.78 33.39 -8.79
C GLU A 266 -12.53 34.45 -7.99
N VAL A 267 -12.69 34.22 -6.68
CA VAL A 267 -13.36 35.18 -5.79
C VAL A 267 -12.53 36.47 -5.64
N THR A 268 -11.20 36.40 -5.63
CA THR A 268 -10.34 37.60 -5.56
C THR A 268 -10.25 38.37 -6.87
N GLU A 269 -10.23 37.70 -8.04
CA GLU A 269 -10.18 38.37 -9.35
C GLU A 269 -11.47 39.14 -9.67
N TRP A 270 -12.61 38.72 -9.10
CA TRP A 270 -13.90 39.41 -9.29
C TRP A 270 -14.05 40.71 -8.45
N ASP A 271 -13.15 40.99 -7.50
CA ASP A 271 -13.25 42.14 -6.59
C ASP A 271 -12.39 43.34 -7.01
N ASP A 272 -11.99 43.41 -8.29
CA ASP A 272 -11.16 44.50 -8.87
C ASP A 272 -11.88 45.87 -8.92
N ASP A 273 -13.15 45.94 -8.50
CA ASP A 273 -13.97 47.15 -8.46
C ASP A 273 -13.76 48.02 -7.19
N ASN A 274 -12.71 47.79 -6.40
CA ASN A 274 -12.29 48.61 -5.24
C ASN A 274 -13.38 48.82 -4.15
N LYS A 275 -14.49 48.09 -4.19
CA LYS A 275 -15.55 48.13 -3.17
C LYS A 275 -15.49 46.88 -2.32
N PHE A 276 -15.13 47.08 -1.05
CA PHE A 276 -15.05 46.04 -0.03
C PHE A 276 -16.38 45.26 0.08
N ASN A 277 -16.49 44.14 -0.64
CA ASN A 277 -17.71 43.35 -0.67
C ASN A 277 -17.78 42.48 0.59
N ARG A 278 -18.62 42.87 1.55
CA ARG A 278 -19.00 42.05 2.72
C ARG A 278 -19.38 40.60 2.40
N PRO A 279 -20.08 40.29 1.29
CA PRO A 279 -20.39 38.91 0.91
C PRO A 279 -19.12 38.10 0.58
N LEU A 280 -18.14 38.77 -0.01
CA LEU A 280 -16.87 38.20 -0.45
C LEU A 280 -16.00 37.86 0.76
N LEU A 281 -15.90 38.78 1.73
CA LEU A 281 -15.25 38.52 3.03
C LEU A 281 -15.90 37.34 3.78
N LYS A 282 -17.22 37.21 3.72
CA LYS A 282 -17.94 36.10 4.34
C LYS A 282 -17.63 34.77 3.65
N LYS A 283 -17.60 34.76 2.31
CA LYS A 283 -17.23 33.59 1.49
C LYS A 283 -15.76 33.20 1.73
N LEU A 284 -14.87 34.18 1.87
CA LEU A 284 -13.46 34.00 2.19
C LEU A 284 -13.26 33.41 3.60
N ASN A 285 -14.01 33.92 4.57
CA ASN A 285 -13.99 33.42 5.95
C ASN A 285 -14.54 31.99 6.02
N ASP A 286 -15.57 31.67 5.25
CA ASP A 286 -16.12 30.31 5.16
C ASP A 286 -15.11 29.34 4.52
N ILE A 287 -14.41 29.75 3.45
CA ILE A 287 -13.31 28.99 2.83
C ILE A 287 -12.14 28.79 3.81
N GLY A 288 -11.69 29.85 4.47
CA GLY A 288 -10.62 29.79 5.47
C GLY A 288 -10.98 28.91 6.66
N LYS A 289 -12.25 28.93 7.08
CA LYS A 289 -12.77 28.06 8.13
C LYS A 289 -12.78 26.59 7.70
N GLN A 290 -13.17 26.29 6.45
CA GLN A 290 -13.06 24.94 5.89
C GLN A 290 -11.60 24.43 5.90
N HIS A 291 -10.62 25.27 5.61
CA HIS A 291 -9.20 24.90 5.70
C HIS A 291 -8.70 24.72 7.13
N SER A 292 -9.12 25.56 8.08
CA SER A 292 -8.80 25.34 9.48
C SER A 292 -9.39 24.05 10.03
N GLU A 293 -10.52 23.58 9.48
CA GLU A 293 -11.14 22.30 9.84
C GLU A 293 -10.43 21.09 9.20
N LEU A 294 -9.68 21.27 8.11
CA LEU A 294 -8.83 20.24 7.50
C LEU A 294 -7.54 19.96 8.30
N LEU A 295 -7.03 20.97 9.02
CA LEU A 295 -5.76 20.90 9.76
C LEU A 295 -5.91 20.49 11.23
N LYS A 296 -7.15 20.35 11.73
CA LYS A 296 -7.48 19.94 13.11
C LYS A 296 -7.99 18.50 13.20
#